data_AF-D8Q080-F1
#
_entry.id   AF-D8Q080-F1
#
_cell.length_a   1.000
_cell.length_b   1.000
_cell.length_c   1.000
_cell.angle_alpha   90.00
_cell.angle_beta   90.00
_cell.angle_gamma   90.00
#
_symmetry.space_group_name_H-M   'P 1'
#
loop_
_entity.id
_entity.type
_entity.pdbx_description
1 polymer ?
#
loop_
_entity_poly.entity_id
_entity_poly.type
_entity_poly.pdbx_seq_one_letter_code
_entity_poly.pdbx_strand_id
1 'polypeptide(L)'
;MRTVELITCDDGKRRYISVEVRLAFASINELQSISRIHSAQSNSHTMLLDDESRKDVNISRRYARSLDAFKYLRCDPSTLNPSEIPHSPIITGVPEDLRHLITIFTVQRDVEGIGKDIDKCIQLVWPTLVPWLDFLHPKHRIRNARPSMIPLTDLCSVFGSIYALEDSAAQKKRAESQNLCDLLFDLWLHFDTYHVGESTDVLYCLHMLGDAVTEAMFVAGKDRRWEAEGGTRSEQESICQVSPPYISPVCAPAALSAVRYHPRRLYRKALVQIRLALAEAPESVPTAASIQILALTRLAMEVIPLLKPAHDIICDLVSILRTIASRDDGAYWTTGVALIVATIWVSARDERPIVWALRAGFLPLALGMPETGQKATILEAILGNAYHVRVLRALSLDGQIPAIFPSRPGDNPFTSSDAWLECRVKLMNDAYRDICDNVEYIYDAVLASMLHIARKIANELIGRRTRKTAARERKGHVT
;
A
#
# COMPACT_ATOMS: atom_id res chain seq x y z
N MET A 1 -14.61 -8.78 2.29
CA MET A 1 -15.55 -7.83 1.64
C MET A 1 -16.93 -8.49 1.62
N ARG A 2 -18.01 -7.83 2.09
CA ARG A 2 -19.37 -8.37 1.93
C ARG A 2 -19.90 -7.91 0.57
N THR A 3 -19.93 -8.81 -0.39
CA THR A 3 -20.62 -8.57 -1.66
C THR A 3 -22.08 -8.96 -1.44
N VAL A 4 -22.97 -7.98 -1.44
CA VAL A 4 -24.42 -8.22 -1.36
C VAL A 4 -24.94 -8.23 -2.79
N GLU A 5 -25.06 -9.43 -3.37
CA GLU A 5 -25.72 -9.57 -4.66
C GLU A 5 -27.23 -9.56 -4.47
N LEU A 6 -27.88 -8.67 -5.21
CA LEU A 6 -29.33 -8.51 -5.20
C LEU A 6 -29.90 -9.45 -6.26
N ILE A 7 -30.34 -10.62 -5.82
CA ILE A 7 -30.98 -11.60 -6.70
C ILE A 7 -32.48 -11.35 -6.62
N THR A 8 -33.07 -10.88 -7.72
CA THR A 8 -34.51 -10.87 -7.92
C THR A 8 -34.97 -12.30 -8.21
N CYS A 9 -35.75 -12.88 -7.31
CA CYS A 9 -36.44 -14.14 -7.54
C CYS A 9 -37.77 -13.88 -8.29
N ASP A 10 -38.24 -14.88 -9.04
CA ASP A 10 -39.48 -14.84 -9.84
C ASP A 10 -40.77 -14.59 -9.01
N ASP A 11 -40.70 -14.58 -7.68
CA ASP A 11 -41.83 -14.25 -6.79
C ASP A 11 -41.92 -12.75 -6.43
N GLY A 12 -41.12 -11.89 -7.07
CA GLY A 12 -41.07 -10.45 -6.81
C GLY A 12 -40.45 -10.07 -5.45
N LYS A 13 -39.97 -11.05 -4.67
CA LYS A 13 -39.32 -10.79 -3.38
C LYS A 13 -37.82 -10.65 -3.56
N ARG A 14 -37.29 -9.49 -3.18
CA ARG A 14 -35.85 -9.25 -3.11
C ARG A 14 -35.28 -10.07 -1.96
N ARG A 15 -34.33 -10.96 -2.26
CA ARG A 15 -33.54 -11.67 -1.24
C ARG A 15 -32.10 -11.25 -1.36
N TYR A 16 -31.49 -10.99 -0.20
CA TYR A 16 -30.09 -10.64 -0.09
C TYR A 16 -29.32 -11.91 0.23
N ILE A 17 -28.39 -12.30 -0.64
CA ILE A 17 -27.38 -13.30 -0.31
C ILE A 17 -26.10 -12.54 0.03
N SER A 18 -25.69 -12.64 1.29
CA SER A 18 -24.41 -12.14 1.76
C SER A 18 -23.38 -13.24 1.50
N VAL A 19 -22.54 -13.09 0.48
CA VAL A 19 -21.35 -13.92 0.33
C VAL A 19 -20.21 -13.19 1.06
N GLU A 20 -19.75 -13.78 2.15
CA GLU A 20 -18.62 -13.26 2.91
C GLU A 20 -17.33 -13.88 2.37
N VAL A 21 -16.65 -13.16 1.48
CA VAL A 21 -15.29 -13.52 1.07
C VAL A 21 -14.35 -13.11 2.20
N ARG A 22 -13.89 -14.10 2.96
CA ARG A 22 -12.90 -13.97 4.04
C ARG A 22 -11.52 -14.19 3.44
N LEU A 23 -10.74 -13.12 3.36
CA LEU A 23 -9.31 -13.18 3.09
C LEU A 23 -8.58 -12.86 4.39
N ALA A 24 -7.73 -13.77 4.85
CA ALA A 24 -6.89 -13.57 6.01
C ALA A 24 -5.69 -12.71 5.61
N PHE A 25 -5.58 -11.50 6.16
CA PHE A 25 -4.47 -10.58 5.88
C PHE A 25 -3.44 -10.62 7.02
N ALA A 26 -2.71 -11.74 7.14
CA ALA A 26 -1.53 -11.92 7.99
C ALA A 26 -0.24 -11.28 7.40
N SER A 27 -0.30 -10.91 6.13
CA SER A 27 0.82 -10.84 5.18
C SER A 27 1.80 -9.66 5.25
N ILE A 28 1.43 -8.52 5.85
CA ILE A 28 2.27 -7.31 5.81
C ILE A 28 3.38 -7.34 6.88
N ASN A 29 3.15 -8.08 7.97
CA ASN A 29 4.07 -8.14 9.11
C ASN A 29 5.41 -8.78 8.73
N GLU A 30 5.42 -9.69 7.75
CA GLU A 30 6.63 -10.38 7.26
C GLU A 30 7.49 -9.49 6.35
N LEU A 31 6.86 -8.63 5.54
CA LEU A 31 7.59 -7.59 4.78
C LEU A 31 8.22 -6.55 5.73
N GLN A 32 7.55 -6.24 6.84
CA GLN A 32 8.04 -5.32 7.84
C GLN A 32 9.13 -5.93 8.72
N SER A 33 8.98 -7.17 9.17
CA SER A 33 10.00 -7.84 9.98
C SER A 33 11.31 -7.96 9.23
N ILE A 34 11.29 -8.12 7.90
CA ILE A 34 12.49 -8.27 7.09
C ILE A 34 13.13 -6.92 6.71
N SER A 35 12.32 -5.89 6.40
CA SER A 35 12.83 -4.52 6.36
C SER A 35 13.51 -4.17 7.69
N ARG A 36 12.93 -4.58 8.82
CA ARG A 36 13.54 -4.46 10.14
C ARG A 36 14.74 -5.36 10.33
N ILE A 37 14.82 -6.58 9.80
CA ILE A 37 16.04 -7.41 9.91
C ILE A 37 17.19 -6.73 9.16
N HIS A 38 16.95 -6.12 7.99
CA HIS A 38 17.97 -5.33 7.31
C HIS A 38 18.33 -4.05 8.10
N SER A 39 17.36 -3.34 8.67
CA SER A 39 17.63 -2.18 9.52
C SER A 39 18.24 -2.54 10.90
N ALA A 40 17.93 -3.71 11.44
CA ALA A 40 18.37 -4.19 12.75
C ALA A 40 19.71 -4.91 12.66
N GLN A 41 20.06 -5.53 11.54
CA GLN A 41 21.45 -5.91 11.25
C GLN A 41 22.37 -4.67 11.20
N SER A 42 21.81 -3.48 10.94
CA SER A 42 22.50 -2.21 11.10
C SER A 42 22.48 -1.67 12.55
N ASN A 43 21.53 -2.08 13.41
CA ASN A 43 21.25 -1.44 14.70
C ASN A 43 21.39 -2.36 15.94
N SER A 44 21.65 -3.67 15.82
CA SER A 44 21.62 -4.62 16.94
C SER A 44 22.95 -4.77 17.69
N HIS A 45 23.89 -3.87 17.51
CA HIS A 45 24.88 -3.64 18.54
C HIS A 45 24.28 -2.67 19.54
N THR A 46 24.12 -3.10 20.80
CA THR A 46 24.31 -2.22 21.96
C THR A 46 25.77 -1.74 21.93
N MET A 47 26.07 -0.94 20.91
CA MET A 47 27.32 -0.24 20.77
C MET A 47 27.31 0.73 21.93
N LEU A 48 28.31 0.61 22.81
CA LEU A 48 28.79 1.78 23.52
C LEU A 48 28.90 2.86 22.45
N LEU A 49 28.03 3.89 22.52
CA LEU A 49 28.11 5.04 21.62
C LEU A 49 29.59 5.42 21.56
N ASP A 50 30.15 5.35 20.37
CA ASP A 50 31.53 5.77 20.18
C ASP A 50 31.67 7.22 20.67
N ASP A 51 32.91 7.60 20.97
CA ASP A 51 33.17 8.93 21.51
C ASP A 51 32.69 10.05 20.57
N GLU A 52 32.58 9.76 19.27
CA GLU A 52 32.06 10.66 18.24
C GLU A 52 30.54 10.86 18.38
N SER A 53 29.76 9.78 18.47
CA SER A 53 28.32 9.84 18.70
C SER A 53 28.00 10.55 20.02
N ARG A 54 28.76 10.29 21.09
CA ARG A 54 28.59 11.01 22.37
C ARG A 54 28.87 12.50 22.24
N LYS A 55 29.88 12.87 21.44
CA LYS A 55 30.21 14.26 21.16
C LYS A 55 29.06 14.94 20.40
N ASP A 56 28.49 14.29 19.41
CA ASP A 56 27.37 14.82 18.62
C ASP A 56 26.10 15.00 19.43
N VAL A 57 25.82 14.06 20.34
CA VAL A 57 24.72 14.17 21.31
C VAL A 57 24.91 15.38 22.21
N ASN A 58 26.12 15.60 22.72
CA ASN A 58 26.42 16.73 23.59
C ASN A 58 26.37 18.07 22.85
N ILE A 59 26.82 18.11 21.59
CA ILE A 59 26.69 19.28 20.72
C ILE A 59 25.22 19.59 20.48
N SER A 60 24.43 18.59 20.09
CA SER A 60 22.99 18.70 19.84
C SER A 60 22.24 19.18 21.08
N ARG A 61 22.57 18.64 22.26
CA ARG A 61 21.99 19.05 23.53
C ARG A 61 22.37 20.48 23.90
N ARG A 62 23.63 20.88 23.69
CA ARG A 62 24.08 22.25 23.93
C ARG A 62 23.38 23.23 22.98
N TYR A 63 23.26 22.86 21.70
CA TYR A 63 22.56 23.66 20.70
C TYR A 63 21.08 23.82 21.06
N ALA A 64 20.37 22.71 21.36
CA ALA A 64 18.97 22.71 21.78
C ALA A 64 18.68 23.59 23.02
N ARG A 65 19.68 23.77 23.89
CA ARG A 65 19.59 24.60 25.09
C ARG A 65 20.03 26.05 24.88
N SER A 66 20.61 26.37 23.72
CA SER A 66 21.04 27.74 23.39
C SER A 66 19.84 28.66 23.24
N LEU A 67 19.99 29.93 23.64
CA LEU A 67 18.98 30.95 23.39
C LEU A 67 18.81 31.26 21.89
N ASP A 68 19.90 31.07 21.15
CA ASP A 68 19.98 31.28 19.69
C ASP A 68 19.62 30.02 18.89
N ALA A 69 19.18 28.95 19.54
CA ALA A 69 18.77 27.73 18.87
C ALA A 69 17.67 28.04 17.84
N PHE A 70 17.90 27.59 16.60
CA PHE A 70 16.95 27.73 15.50
C PHE A 70 16.55 29.18 15.22
N LYS A 71 17.48 30.12 15.42
CA LYS A 71 17.24 31.57 15.27
C LYS A 71 16.53 31.90 13.96
N TYR A 72 16.91 31.26 12.85
CA TYR A 72 16.37 31.55 11.53
C TYR A 72 15.04 30.82 11.29
N LEU A 73 14.92 29.57 11.74
CA LEU A 73 13.66 28.82 11.67
C LEU A 73 12.54 29.42 12.52
N ARG A 74 12.87 30.19 13.57
CA ARG A 74 11.90 30.89 14.42
C ARG A 74 11.35 32.18 13.79
N CYS A 75 11.93 32.65 12.69
CA CYS A 75 11.34 33.73 11.90
C CYS A 75 10.16 33.20 11.09
N ASP A 76 9.11 33.98 10.91
CA ASP A 76 8.00 33.61 10.02
C ASP A 76 8.37 33.96 8.57
N PRO A 77 8.40 33.00 7.62
CA PRO A 77 8.77 33.28 6.24
C PRO A 77 7.81 34.27 5.54
N SER A 78 6.59 34.45 6.04
CA SER A 78 5.64 35.43 5.51
C SER A 78 6.03 36.89 5.81
N THR A 79 6.94 37.10 6.77
CA THR A 79 7.43 38.44 7.13
C THR A 79 8.60 38.90 6.26
N LEU A 80 9.13 38.03 5.41
CA LEU A 80 10.27 38.35 4.54
C LEU A 80 9.84 39.23 3.38
N ASN A 81 10.57 40.32 3.17
CA ASN A 81 10.37 41.20 2.04
C ASN A 81 10.71 40.46 0.73
N PRO A 82 9.78 40.32 -0.24
CA PRO A 82 10.03 39.61 -1.49
C PRO A 82 11.26 40.08 -2.26
N SER A 83 11.61 41.37 -2.18
CA SER A 83 12.78 41.93 -2.86
C SER A 83 14.12 41.55 -2.21
N GLU A 84 14.11 41.19 -0.93
CA GLU A 84 15.32 40.88 -0.15
C GLU A 84 15.58 39.37 -0.06
N ILE A 85 14.64 38.55 -0.50
CA ILE A 85 14.70 37.08 -0.44
C ILE A 85 16.05 36.51 -0.92
N PRO A 86 16.62 36.91 -2.08
CA PRO A 86 17.87 36.31 -2.57
C PRO A 86 19.09 36.57 -1.69
N HIS A 87 19.06 37.61 -0.87
CA HIS A 87 20.20 38.09 -0.07
C HIS A 87 19.93 38.05 1.43
N SER A 88 18.75 37.58 1.85
CA SER A 88 18.37 37.56 3.26
C SER A 88 19.26 36.57 4.02
N PRO A 89 19.96 37.02 5.08
CA PRO A 89 20.76 36.13 5.92
C PRO A 89 19.89 35.09 6.63
N ILE A 90 18.59 35.37 6.79
CA ILE A 90 17.62 34.43 7.35
C ILE A 90 17.48 33.22 6.42
N ILE A 91 17.30 33.47 5.12
CA ILE A 91 17.14 32.38 4.14
C ILE A 91 18.40 31.55 4.02
N THR A 92 19.59 32.16 4.08
CA THR A 92 20.85 31.41 4.05
C THR A 92 21.09 30.60 5.32
N GLY A 93 20.52 31.02 6.46
CA GLY A 93 20.67 30.34 7.75
C GLY A 93 19.66 29.22 8.03
N VAL A 94 18.45 29.28 7.45
CA VAL A 94 17.44 28.21 7.59
C VAL A 94 17.93 26.81 7.21
N PRO A 95 18.67 26.59 6.11
CA PRO A 95 19.18 25.26 5.76
C PRO A 95 20.08 24.68 6.86
N GLU A 96 20.90 25.52 7.48
CA GLU A 96 21.76 25.12 8.60
C GLU A 96 20.93 24.77 9.84
N ASP A 97 19.91 25.57 10.17
CA ASP A 97 18.98 25.27 11.27
C ASP A 97 18.20 23.96 11.03
N LEU A 98 17.80 23.67 9.79
CA LEU A 98 17.13 22.42 9.44
C LEU A 98 18.06 21.21 9.58
N ARG A 99 19.34 21.32 9.19
CA ARG A 99 20.32 20.25 9.41
C ARG A 99 20.54 19.97 10.89
N HIS A 100 20.67 21.02 11.71
CA HIS A 100 20.74 20.85 13.17
C HIS A 100 19.48 20.18 13.73
N LEU A 101 18.30 20.52 13.20
CA LEU A 101 17.04 19.89 13.59
C LEU A 101 17.01 18.40 13.23
N ILE A 102 17.46 18.03 12.03
CA ILE A 102 17.63 16.64 11.60
C ILE A 102 18.54 15.89 12.56
N THR A 103 19.73 16.43 12.86
CA THR A 103 20.70 15.81 13.78
C THR A 103 20.10 15.59 15.17
N ILE A 104 19.35 16.57 15.67
CA ILE A 104 18.65 16.43 16.96
C ILE A 104 17.63 15.30 16.92
N PHE A 105 16.86 15.18 15.83
CA PHE A 105 15.85 14.13 15.67
C PHE A 105 16.45 12.73 15.51
N THR A 106 17.58 12.61 14.81
CA THR A 106 18.28 11.32 14.70
C THR A 106 18.83 10.88 16.05
N VAL A 107 19.47 11.80 16.79
CA VAL A 107 20.01 11.53 18.13
C VAL A 107 18.94 11.11 19.15
N GLN A 108 17.71 11.61 19.03
CA GLN A 108 16.63 11.26 19.97
C GLN A 108 16.39 9.75 20.07
N ARG A 109 16.55 9.04 18.96
CA ARG A 109 16.25 7.61 18.86
C ARG A 109 17.19 6.77 19.71
N ASP A 110 18.42 7.24 19.92
CA ASP A 110 19.50 6.42 20.47
C ASP A 110 19.84 6.78 21.92
N VAL A 111 19.30 7.88 22.47
CA VAL A 111 19.72 8.42 23.76
C VAL A 111 18.55 8.70 24.70
N GLU A 112 18.45 7.94 25.78
CA GLU A 112 17.51 8.21 26.86
C GLU A 112 17.74 9.59 27.50
N GLY A 113 16.64 10.29 27.81
CA GLY A 113 16.66 11.54 28.58
C GLY A 113 16.82 12.84 27.77
N ILE A 114 17.09 12.79 26.46
CA ILE A 114 17.10 14.00 25.62
C ILE A 114 15.70 14.42 25.15
N GLY A 115 14.72 13.50 25.20
CA GLY A 115 13.37 13.73 24.65
C GLY A 115 12.69 15.01 25.13
N LYS A 116 12.85 15.40 26.41
CA LYS A 116 12.27 16.65 26.94
C LYS A 116 12.87 17.91 26.30
N ASP A 117 14.18 17.93 26.08
CA ASP A 117 14.86 19.05 25.43
C ASP A 117 14.40 19.16 23.97
N ILE A 118 14.19 18.02 23.31
CA ILE A 118 13.73 17.96 21.92
C ILE A 118 12.27 18.36 21.79
N ASP A 119 11.39 17.86 22.67
CA ASP A 119 9.99 18.27 22.73
C ASP A 119 9.87 19.79 22.90
N LYS A 120 10.71 20.39 23.76
CA LYS A 120 10.77 21.84 23.93
C LYS A 120 11.22 22.55 22.65
N CYS A 121 12.24 22.03 21.97
CA CYS A 121 12.69 22.57 20.69
C CYS A 121 11.60 22.50 19.63
N ILE A 122 10.95 21.35 19.49
CA ILE A 122 9.82 21.13 18.57
C ILE A 122 8.73 22.14 18.88
N GLN A 123 8.29 22.27 20.13
CA GLN A 123 7.25 23.24 20.50
C GLN A 123 7.64 24.68 20.15
N LEU A 124 8.92 25.03 20.26
CA LEU A 124 9.43 26.35 19.93
C LEU A 124 9.42 26.63 18.43
N VAL A 125 9.84 25.67 17.60
CA VAL A 125 9.99 25.87 16.15
C VAL A 125 8.74 25.48 15.35
N TRP A 126 7.86 24.62 15.89
CA TRP A 126 6.73 24.06 15.12
C TRP A 126 5.84 25.12 14.46
N PRO A 127 5.46 26.23 15.13
CA PRO A 127 4.59 27.24 14.53
C PRO A 127 5.14 27.84 13.24
N THR A 128 6.46 27.95 13.12
CA THR A 128 7.15 28.52 11.95
C THR A 128 7.77 27.46 11.04
N LEU A 129 8.00 26.25 11.54
CA LEU A 129 8.56 25.13 10.78
C LEU A 129 7.68 24.76 9.58
N VAL A 130 6.38 24.56 9.78
CA VAL A 130 5.47 24.19 8.67
C VAL A 130 5.40 25.30 7.60
N PRO A 131 5.25 26.60 7.95
CA PRO A 131 5.41 27.69 7.00
C PRO A 131 6.75 27.69 6.25
N TRP A 132 7.87 27.39 6.92
CA TRP A 132 9.17 27.27 6.26
C TRP A 132 9.21 26.11 5.29
N LEU A 133 8.73 24.94 5.67
CA LEU A 133 8.65 23.78 4.79
C LEU A 133 7.78 24.05 3.57
N ASP A 134 6.66 24.77 3.73
CA ASP A 134 5.87 25.23 2.59
C ASP A 134 6.67 26.21 1.75
N PHE A 135 7.28 27.25 2.32
CA PHE A 135 8.06 28.26 1.60
C PHE A 135 9.21 27.67 0.77
N LEU A 136 9.90 26.67 1.34
CA LEU A 136 11.04 25.98 0.74
C LEU A 136 10.63 24.88 -0.25
N HIS A 137 9.35 24.50 -0.26
CA HIS A 137 8.84 23.41 -1.05
C HIS A 137 9.06 23.64 -2.56
N PRO A 138 9.56 22.64 -3.32
CA PRO A 138 9.81 22.77 -4.76
C PRO A 138 8.60 23.21 -5.59
N LYS A 139 7.38 22.88 -5.14
CA LYS A 139 6.11 23.27 -5.80
C LYS A 139 5.99 24.78 -6.08
N HIS A 140 6.65 25.63 -5.28
CA HIS A 140 6.62 27.08 -5.47
C HIS A 140 7.68 27.61 -6.45
N ARG A 141 8.69 26.79 -6.81
CA ARG A 141 9.74 27.19 -7.77
C ARG A 141 9.19 27.35 -9.17
N ILE A 142 8.35 26.40 -9.60
CA ILE A 142 7.77 26.35 -10.95
C ILE A 142 6.99 27.63 -11.28
N ARG A 143 6.36 28.24 -10.27
CA ARG A 143 5.52 29.43 -10.47
C ARG A 143 6.28 30.75 -10.32
N ASN A 144 7.31 30.80 -9.47
CA ASN A 144 7.88 32.06 -8.99
C ASN A 144 9.36 32.26 -9.37
N ALA A 145 9.93 31.42 -10.24
CA ALA A 145 11.34 31.48 -10.65
C ALA A 145 12.33 31.59 -9.47
N ARG A 146 11.98 31.01 -8.32
CA ARG A 146 12.82 31.07 -7.12
C ARG A 146 14.02 30.14 -7.31
N PRO A 147 15.25 30.60 -7.03
CA PRO A 147 16.42 29.73 -7.04
C PRO A 147 16.23 28.58 -6.05
N SER A 148 16.93 27.46 -6.28
CA SER A 148 16.94 26.35 -5.34
C SER A 148 17.60 26.79 -4.04
N MET A 149 16.80 27.19 -3.06
CA MET A 149 17.31 27.70 -1.77
C MET A 149 17.89 26.59 -0.88
N ILE A 150 17.41 25.35 -1.05
CA ILE A 150 17.84 24.20 -0.25
C ILE A 150 17.98 22.97 -1.15
N PRO A 151 19.03 22.14 -0.94
CA PRO A 151 19.15 20.83 -1.55
C PRO A 151 17.92 19.96 -1.27
N LEU A 152 17.43 19.24 -2.28
CA LEU A 152 16.24 18.40 -2.13
C LEU A 152 16.46 17.31 -1.06
N THR A 153 17.69 16.80 -0.95
CA THR A 153 18.13 15.86 0.08
C THR A 153 17.82 16.35 1.49
N ASP A 154 18.19 17.59 1.82
CA ASP A 154 17.95 18.17 3.15
C ASP A 154 16.44 18.20 3.45
N LEU A 155 15.62 18.59 2.48
CA LEU A 155 14.16 18.64 2.65
C LEU A 155 13.57 17.24 2.88
N CYS A 156 13.99 16.24 2.10
CA CYS A 156 13.59 14.85 2.27
C CYS A 156 14.01 14.30 3.65
N SER A 157 15.23 14.62 4.10
CA SER A 157 15.70 14.28 5.44
C SER A 157 14.82 14.89 6.52
N VAL A 158 14.45 16.18 6.41
CA VAL A 158 13.56 16.83 7.39
C VAL A 158 12.22 16.10 7.48
N PHE A 159 11.59 15.77 6.34
CA PHE A 159 10.34 15.02 6.34
C PHE A 159 10.49 13.63 6.97
N GLY A 160 11.52 12.88 6.57
CA GLY A 160 11.82 11.58 7.15
C GLY A 160 12.01 11.67 8.66
N SER A 161 12.84 12.61 9.14
CA SER A 161 13.11 12.83 10.56
C SER A 161 11.89 13.28 11.35
N ILE A 162 11.05 14.18 10.81
CA ILE A 162 9.81 14.62 11.49
C ILE A 162 8.85 13.44 11.68
N TYR A 163 8.68 12.60 10.65
CA TYR A 163 7.76 11.48 10.70
C TYR A 163 8.29 10.26 11.47
N ALA A 164 9.62 10.18 11.59
CA ALA A 164 10.38 9.21 12.37
C ALA A 164 10.26 9.36 13.90
N LEU A 165 9.76 10.48 14.41
CA LEU A 165 9.68 10.76 15.84
C LEU A 165 8.46 10.09 16.48
N GLU A 166 8.70 9.01 17.21
CA GLU A 166 7.69 8.25 17.95
C GLU A 166 7.44 8.83 19.35
N ASP A 167 6.20 8.71 19.85
CA ASP A 167 5.76 9.07 21.20
C ASP A 167 6.19 10.47 21.71
N SER A 168 6.27 11.45 20.79
CA SER A 168 6.79 12.80 21.05
C SER A 168 5.73 13.90 20.91
N ALA A 169 6.06 15.11 21.36
CA ALA A 169 5.25 16.29 21.07
C ALA A 169 5.10 16.52 19.54
N ALA A 170 6.12 16.18 18.74
CA ALA A 170 6.04 16.25 17.29
C ALA A 170 4.94 15.35 16.73
N GLN A 171 4.77 14.14 17.25
CA GLN A 171 3.72 13.23 16.78
C GLN A 171 2.31 13.84 16.93
N LYS A 172 1.99 14.39 18.10
CA LYS A 172 0.70 15.07 18.33
C LYS A 172 0.52 16.22 17.35
N LYS A 173 1.58 17.00 17.15
CA LYS A 173 1.57 18.13 16.23
C LYS A 173 1.45 17.73 14.75
N ARG A 174 2.03 16.60 14.35
CA ARG A 174 1.85 16.01 13.01
C ARG A 174 0.40 15.60 12.79
N ALA A 175 -0.21 14.92 13.77
CA ALA A 175 -1.61 14.49 13.68
C ALA A 175 -2.57 15.70 13.54
N GLU A 176 -2.21 16.86 14.09
CA GLU A 176 -2.95 18.11 13.98
C GLU A 176 -2.66 18.89 12.67
N SER A 177 -1.63 18.53 11.89
CA SER A 177 -1.13 19.35 10.78
C SER A 177 -1.41 18.74 9.40
N GLN A 178 -2.61 19.01 8.87
CA GLN A 178 -2.97 18.64 7.49
C GLN A 178 -1.96 19.18 6.47
N ASN A 179 -1.54 20.45 6.59
CA ASN A 179 -0.63 21.09 5.65
C ASN A 179 0.72 20.37 5.54
N LEU A 180 1.26 19.86 6.65
CA LEU A 180 2.50 19.10 6.62
C LEU A 180 2.35 17.81 5.82
N CYS A 181 1.22 17.13 5.97
CA CYS A 181 0.90 15.92 5.23
C CYS A 181 0.69 16.23 3.74
N ASP A 182 0.02 17.33 3.41
CA ASP A 182 -0.15 17.79 2.03
C ASP A 182 1.20 18.04 1.34
N LEU A 183 2.14 18.70 2.04
CA LEU A 183 3.49 18.93 1.53
C LEU A 183 4.24 17.62 1.31
N LEU A 184 4.19 16.70 2.27
CA LEU A 184 4.85 15.39 2.15
C LEU A 184 4.36 14.63 0.92
N PHE A 185 3.04 14.50 0.75
CA PHE A 185 2.47 13.77 -0.37
C PHE A 185 2.71 14.47 -1.72
N ASP A 186 2.70 15.81 -1.76
CA ASP A 186 3.07 16.55 -2.96
C ASP A 186 4.54 16.31 -3.33
N LEU A 187 5.46 16.41 -2.37
CA LEU A 187 6.89 16.16 -2.55
C LEU A 187 7.15 14.75 -3.07
N TRP A 188 6.52 13.75 -2.43
CA TRP A 188 6.69 12.35 -2.77
C TRP A 188 6.16 12.02 -4.17
N LEU A 189 4.92 12.40 -4.49
CA LEU A 189 4.29 12.04 -5.76
C LEU A 189 4.84 12.82 -6.97
N HIS A 190 5.56 13.92 -6.73
CA HIS A 190 6.16 14.76 -7.77
C HIS A 190 7.68 14.83 -7.68
N PHE A 191 8.33 13.93 -6.94
CA PHE A 191 9.78 13.91 -6.78
C PHE A 191 10.51 13.87 -8.15
N ASP A 192 9.99 13.06 -9.09
CA ASP A 192 10.41 12.99 -10.51
C ASP A 192 10.40 14.35 -11.24
N THR A 193 9.58 15.30 -10.79
CA THR A 193 9.53 16.65 -11.39
C THR A 193 10.42 17.65 -10.66
N TYR A 194 10.81 17.34 -9.44
CA TYR A 194 11.57 18.22 -8.56
C TYR A 194 13.07 17.92 -8.55
N HIS A 195 13.48 16.68 -8.85
CA HIS A 195 14.88 16.39 -9.11
C HIS A 195 15.28 17.03 -10.47
N VAL A 196 16.30 17.89 -10.48
CA VAL A 196 16.72 18.61 -11.71
C VAL A 196 18.25 18.57 -11.89
N GLY A 197 18.94 17.59 -11.30
CA GLY A 197 20.39 17.50 -11.52
C GLY A 197 21.09 16.36 -10.79
N GLU A 198 22.35 16.17 -11.17
CA GLU A 198 23.25 15.09 -10.72
C GLU A 198 23.59 15.14 -9.23
N SER A 199 23.34 16.26 -8.55
CA SER A 199 23.71 16.45 -7.14
C SER A 199 22.70 15.88 -6.13
N THR A 200 21.55 15.36 -6.59
CA THR A 200 20.52 14.83 -5.69
C THR A 200 20.71 13.34 -5.52
N ASP A 201 20.90 12.88 -4.28
CA ASP A 201 20.87 11.44 -3.99
C ASP A 201 19.43 10.93 -4.06
N VAL A 202 19.04 10.43 -5.23
CA VAL A 202 17.69 9.96 -5.54
C VAL A 202 17.29 8.80 -4.63
N LEU A 203 18.19 7.83 -4.41
CA LEU A 203 17.91 6.65 -3.59
C LEU A 203 17.65 7.05 -2.13
N TYR A 204 18.52 7.86 -1.56
CA TYR A 204 18.35 8.35 -0.19
C TYR A 204 17.06 9.17 -0.04
N CYS A 205 16.78 10.09 -0.97
CA CYS A 205 15.56 10.91 -0.91
C CYS A 205 14.29 10.05 -0.97
N LEU A 206 14.22 9.10 -1.90
CA LEU A 206 13.07 8.21 -2.04
C LEU A 206 12.93 7.27 -0.84
N HIS A 207 14.03 6.81 -0.23
CA HIS A 207 13.98 6.07 1.02
C HIS A 207 13.31 6.91 2.12
N MET A 208 13.82 8.12 2.39
CA MET A 208 13.30 9.00 3.44
C MET A 208 11.83 9.39 3.23
N LEU A 209 11.45 9.69 1.97
CA LEU A 209 10.06 10.04 1.65
C LEU A 209 9.11 8.85 1.80
N GLY A 210 9.53 7.66 1.37
CA GLY A 210 8.68 6.47 1.48
C GLY A 210 8.44 6.05 2.93
N ASP A 211 9.45 6.19 3.79
CA ASP A 211 9.31 5.99 5.23
C ASP A 211 8.38 7.03 5.84
N ALA A 212 8.60 8.31 5.56
CA ALA A 212 7.74 9.40 6.04
C ALA A 212 6.28 9.19 5.63
N VAL A 213 6.03 8.81 4.36
CA VAL A 213 4.69 8.53 3.84
C VAL A 213 4.06 7.35 4.57
N THR A 214 4.82 6.28 4.81
CA THR A 214 4.31 5.12 5.54
C THR A 214 3.95 5.47 6.98
N GLU A 215 4.78 6.25 7.67
CA GLU A 215 4.46 6.73 9.03
C GLU A 215 3.28 7.69 9.05
N ALA A 216 3.12 8.53 8.02
CA ALA A 216 2.03 9.50 7.94
C ALA A 216 0.63 8.87 7.88
N MET A 217 0.54 7.59 7.50
CA MET A 217 -0.71 6.86 7.45
C MET A 217 -1.28 6.54 8.84
N PHE A 218 -0.48 6.65 9.90
CA PHE A 218 -0.85 6.22 11.25
C PHE A 218 -0.84 7.37 12.27
N VAL A 219 -1.88 7.48 13.10
CA VAL A 219 -1.97 8.49 14.18
C VAL A 219 -0.93 8.22 15.28
N ALA A 220 -0.75 6.93 15.62
CA ALA A 220 0.05 6.50 16.75
C ALA A 220 1.51 6.09 16.40
N GLY A 221 1.95 6.28 15.15
CA GLY A 221 3.20 5.67 14.65
C GLY A 221 3.04 4.17 14.41
N LYS A 222 3.96 3.55 13.66
CA LYS A 222 3.89 2.11 13.29
C LYS A 222 3.83 1.14 14.47
N ASP A 223 4.47 1.46 15.61
CA ASP A 223 4.79 0.44 16.62
C ASP A 223 3.63 0.01 17.51
N ARG A 224 2.62 0.88 17.74
CA ARG A 224 1.46 0.48 18.56
C ARG A 224 0.54 -0.54 17.90
N ARG A 225 0.60 -0.72 16.57
CA ARG A 225 -0.16 -1.79 15.91
C ARG A 225 0.39 -3.16 16.28
N TRP A 226 1.71 -3.29 16.36
CA TRP A 226 2.37 -4.54 16.75
C TRP A 226 2.09 -4.89 18.21
N GLU A 227 2.17 -3.90 19.09
CA GLU A 227 1.89 -4.07 20.51
C GLU A 227 0.40 -4.32 20.80
N ALA A 228 -0.51 -3.61 20.13
CA ALA A 228 -1.94 -3.81 20.28
C ALA A 228 -2.43 -5.16 19.72
N GLU A 229 -1.74 -5.73 18.73
CA GLU A 229 -2.04 -7.03 18.15
C GLU A 229 -1.33 -8.20 18.90
N GLY A 230 -0.61 -7.93 19.99
CA GLY A 230 -0.20 -8.93 20.99
C GLY A 230 0.79 -10.00 20.52
N GLY A 231 1.49 -9.81 19.40
CA GLY A 231 2.53 -10.73 18.87
C GLY A 231 2.08 -12.15 18.52
N THR A 232 0.84 -12.53 18.84
CA THR A 232 0.24 -13.83 18.55
C THR A 232 -1.08 -13.60 17.83
N ARG A 233 -1.01 -13.49 16.51
CA ARG A 233 -2.22 -13.49 15.68
C ARG A 233 -2.81 -14.89 15.69
N SER A 234 -3.95 -15.04 16.36
CA SER A 234 -4.92 -16.08 16.01
C SER A 234 -5.50 -15.73 14.64
N GLU A 235 -5.26 -16.57 13.64
CA GLU A 235 -5.54 -16.31 12.21
C GLU A 235 -7.02 -16.09 11.86
N GLN A 236 -7.96 -16.24 12.80
CA GLN A 236 -9.34 -16.54 12.44
C GLN A 236 -10.38 -15.45 12.75
N GLU A 237 -10.14 -14.48 13.63
CA GLU A 237 -11.24 -13.63 14.14
C GLU A 237 -11.02 -12.12 13.94
N SER A 238 -11.94 -11.54 13.14
CA SER A 238 -12.29 -10.11 13.02
C SER A 238 -11.51 -9.21 12.04
N ILE A 239 -11.66 -9.48 10.75
CA ILE A 239 -11.22 -8.59 9.64
C ILE A 239 -12.36 -7.66 9.12
N CYS A 240 -13.60 -7.81 9.58
CA CYS A 240 -14.74 -7.16 8.90
C CYS A 240 -15.31 -5.87 9.52
N GLN A 241 -14.84 -5.35 10.67
CA GLN A 241 -15.45 -4.16 11.29
C GLN A 241 -14.51 -3.15 11.97
N VAL A 242 -13.20 -3.34 11.93
CA VAL A 242 -12.26 -2.37 12.48
C VAL A 242 -11.97 -1.34 11.40
N SER A 243 -12.80 -0.30 11.26
CA SER A 243 -12.26 0.98 10.78
C SER A 243 -11.17 1.34 11.77
N PRO A 244 -9.90 1.34 11.37
CA PRO A 244 -8.91 1.25 12.41
C PRO A 244 -8.72 2.62 13.05
N PRO A 245 -8.91 2.76 14.38
CA PRO A 245 -8.67 4.02 15.08
C PRO A 245 -7.22 4.51 14.97
N TYR A 246 -6.36 3.73 14.31
CA TYR A 246 -4.96 4.06 14.04
C TYR A 246 -4.74 4.78 12.71
N ILE A 247 -5.65 4.77 11.73
CA ILE A 247 -5.40 5.46 10.44
C ILE A 247 -5.54 6.96 10.62
N SER A 248 -4.53 7.70 10.15
CA SER A 248 -4.50 9.14 10.17
C SER A 248 -5.62 9.73 9.30
N PRO A 249 -6.54 10.54 9.88
CA PRO A 249 -7.66 11.11 9.12
C PRO A 249 -7.21 12.13 8.07
N VAL A 250 -5.99 12.67 8.22
CA VAL A 250 -5.41 13.67 7.30
C VAL A 250 -4.71 13.04 6.09
N CYS A 251 -4.36 11.75 6.17
CA CYS A 251 -3.55 11.08 5.15
C CYS A 251 -4.27 10.92 3.81
N ALA A 252 -5.51 10.39 3.80
CA ALA A 252 -6.25 10.19 2.55
C ALA A 252 -6.57 11.53 1.84
N PRO A 253 -7.06 12.58 2.55
CA PRO A 253 -7.23 13.91 1.95
C PRO A 253 -5.94 14.49 1.38
N ALA A 254 -4.81 14.38 2.09
CA ALA A 254 -3.53 14.92 1.64
C ALA A 254 -3.04 14.26 0.34
N ALA A 255 -3.00 12.93 0.34
CA ALA A 255 -2.55 12.15 -0.79
C ALA A 255 -3.43 12.38 -2.04
N LEU A 256 -4.75 12.52 -1.85
CA LEU A 256 -5.67 12.85 -2.93
C LEU A 256 -5.52 14.30 -3.39
N SER A 257 -5.34 15.25 -2.49
CA SER A 257 -5.14 16.68 -2.81
C SER A 257 -3.94 16.87 -3.74
N ALA A 258 -2.81 16.22 -3.43
CA ALA A 258 -1.60 16.23 -4.25
C ALA A 258 -1.87 15.83 -5.72
N VAL A 259 -2.85 14.95 -5.97
CA VAL A 259 -3.22 14.52 -7.33
C VAL A 259 -4.58 15.03 -7.82
N ARG A 260 -5.07 16.13 -7.23
CA ARG A 260 -6.35 16.77 -7.55
C ARG A 260 -7.54 15.80 -7.44
N TYR A 261 -7.57 15.01 -6.37
CA TYR A 261 -8.62 14.06 -6.03
C TYR A 261 -8.87 12.97 -7.09
N HIS A 262 -7.82 12.58 -7.82
CA HIS A 262 -7.88 11.48 -8.78
C HIS A 262 -7.04 10.28 -8.30
N PRO A 263 -7.64 9.27 -7.62
CA PRO A 263 -6.89 8.13 -7.09
C PRO A 263 -6.00 7.46 -8.12
N ARG A 264 -6.47 7.27 -9.35
CA ARG A 264 -5.66 6.68 -10.44
C ARG A 264 -4.36 7.46 -10.74
N ARG A 265 -4.36 8.79 -10.59
CA ARG A 265 -3.16 9.62 -10.77
C ARG A 265 -2.17 9.41 -9.63
N LEU A 266 -2.63 9.20 -8.40
CA LEU A 266 -1.77 8.85 -7.26
C LEU A 266 -1.01 7.56 -7.55
N TYR A 267 -1.69 6.49 -7.96
CA TYR A 267 -1.03 5.23 -8.26
C TYR A 267 -0.01 5.38 -9.40
N ARG A 268 -0.37 6.07 -10.49
CA ARG A 268 0.59 6.34 -11.58
C ARG A 268 1.84 7.07 -11.08
N LYS A 269 1.65 8.12 -10.28
CA LYS A 269 2.76 8.90 -9.73
C LYS A 269 3.64 8.09 -8.77
N ALA A 270 3.03 7.28 -7.90
CA ALA A 270 3.78 6.37 -7.03
C ALA A 270 4.58 5.32 -7.83
N LEU A 271 4.00 4.77 -8.91
CA LEU A 271 4.70 3.82 -9.80
C LEU A 271 5.87 4.47 -10.54
N VAL A 272 5.79 5.77 -10.87
CA VAL A 272 6.93 6.53 -11.40
C VAL A 272 8.06 6.58 -10.38
N GLN A 273 7.78 6.83 -9.10
CA GLN A 273 8.83 6.87 -8.06
C GLN A 273 9.48 5.50 -7.84
N ILE A 274 8.70 4.41 -7.88
CA ILE A 274 9.26 3.04 -7.80
C ILE A 274 10.20 2.78 -8.98
N ARG A 275 9.81 3.16 -10.21
CA ARG A 275 10.65 3.00 -11.40
C ARG A 275 11.92 3.85 -11.33
N LEU A 276 11.80 5.08 -10.84
CA LEU A 276 12.93 5.96 -10.63
C LEU A 276 13.95 5.32 -9.68
N ALA A 277 13.49 4.81 -8.52
CA ALA A 277 14.37 4.08 -7.60
C ALA A 277 15.01 2.84 -8.26
N LEU A 278 14.25 2.03 -9.00
CA LEU A 278 14.79 0.86 -9.69
C LEU A 278 15.82 1.23 -10.78
N ALA A 279 15.69 2.37 -11.43
CA ALA A 279 16.60 2.80 -12.49
C ALA A 279 18.00 3.17 -11.96
N GLU A 280 18.09 3.70 -10.73
CA GLU A 280 19.36 4.09 -10.08
C GLU A 280 20.23 2.90 -9.66
N ALA A 281 19.64 1.72 -9.49
CA ALA A 281 20.35 0.49 -9.17
C ALA A 281 19.86 -0.64 -10.10
N PRO A 282 20.45 -0.81 -11.30
CA PRO A 282 19.94 -1.76 -12.29
C PRO A 282 20.09 -3.23 -11.87
N GLU A 283 21.16 -3.56 -11.13
CA GLU A 283 21.55 -4.94 -10.81
C GLU A 283 20.82 -5.52 -9.59
N SER A 284 20.37 -4.69 -8.66
CA SER A 284 19.72 -5.12 -7.40
C SER A 284 18.48 -4.30 -7.11
N VAL A 285 17.59 -4.77 -6.24
CA VAL A 285 16.44 -3.98 -5.80
C VAL A 285 16.89 -3.07 -4.67
N PRO A 286 17.02 -1.74 -4.90
CA PRO A 286 17.48 -0.85 -3.85
C PRO A 286 16.45 -0.75 -2.74
N THR A 287 16.91 -0.56 -1.50
CA THR A 287 16.04 -0.36 -0.33
C THR A 287 15.04 0.77 -0.55
N ALA A 288 15.40 1.82 -1.30
CA ALA A 288 14.48 2.86 -1.68
C ALA A 288 13.25 2.31 -2.43
N ALA A 289 13.44 1.44 -3.43
CA ALA A 289 12.35 0.85 -4.19
C ALA A 289 11.44 -0.02 -3.31
N SER A 290 12.01 -0.79 -2.36
CA SER A 290 11.21 -1.63 -1.47
C SER A 290 10.36 -0.82 -0.49
N ILE A 291 10.91 0.25 0.08
CA ILE A 291 10.15 1.18 0.94
C ILE A 291 9.02 1.86 0.15
N GLN A 292 9.27 2.21 -1.12
CA GLN A 292 8.25 2.76 -2.01
C GLN A 292 7.11 1.77 -2.31
N ILE A 293 7.45 0.50 -2.55
CA ILE A 293 6.49 -0.59 -2.72
C ILE A 293 5.66 -0.77 -1.44
N LEU A 294 6.30 -0.75 -0.26
CA LEU A 294 5.62 -0.85 1.03
C LEU A 294 4.62 0.30 1.24
N ALA A 295 5.04 1.55 0.97
CA ALA A 295 4.17 2.72 1.06
C ALA A 295 2.93 2.57 0.16
N LEU A 296 3.13 2.19 -1.12
CA LEU A 296 2.02 1.99 -2.05
C LEU A 296 1.10 0.82 -1.64
N THR A 297 1.68 -0.26 -1.08
CA THR A 297 0.92 -1.40 -0.55
C THR A 297 -0.02 -0.97 0.57
N ARG A 298 0.49 -0.19 1.54
CA ARG A 298 -0.31 0.35 2.64
C ARG A 298 -1.40 1.29 2.16
N LEU A 299 -1.09 2.19 1.22
CA LEU A 299 -2.12 3.04 0.60
C LEU A 299 -3.22 2.21 -0.05
N ALA A 300 -2.86 1.17 -0.81
CA ALA A 300 -3.84 0.36 -1.52
C ALA A 300 -4.74 -0.44 -0.58
N MET A 301 -4.18 -0.95 0.51
CA MET A 301 -4.88 -1.80 1.47
C MET A 301 -5.72 -1.01 2.47
N GLU A 302 -5.20 0.11 2.97
CA GLU A 302 -5.70 0.73 4.20
C GLU A 302 -6.28 2.12 3.98
N VAL A 303 -5.74 2.90 3.03
CA VAL A 303 -6.03 4.34 2.95
C VAL A 303 -6.89 4.71 1.73
N ILE A 304 -6.49 4.30 0.54
CA ILE A 304 -7.09 4.70 -0.75
C ILE A 304 -7.25 3.46 -1.66
N PRO A 305 -8.19 2.55 -1.35
CA PRO A 305 -8.44 1.37 -2.18
C PRO A 305 -8.95 1.76 -3.57
N LEU A 306 -8.40 1.12 -4.60
CA LEU A 306 -8.71 1.45 -5.99
C LEU A 306 -9.91 0.64 -6.52
N LEU A 307 -11.12 1.16 -6.33
CA LEU A 307 -12.37 0.46 -6.69
C LEU A 307 -12.59 0.25 -8.20
N LYS A 308 -11.98 1.11 -9.02
CA LYS A 308 -12.06 1.09 -10.48
C LYS A 308 -10.66 1.30 -11.05
N PRO A 309 -9.78 0.29 -10.97
CA PRO A 309 -8.42 0.42 -11.46
C PRO A 309 -8.42 0.61 -12.98
N ALA A 310 -7.34 1.21 -13.48
CA ALA A 310 -7.14 1.40 -14.91
C ALA A 310 -6.19 0.34 -15.45
N HIS A 311 -6.38 -0.04 -16.72
CA HIS A 311 -5.60 -1.09 -17.38
C HIS A 311 -4.10 -0.83 -17.32
N ASP A 312 -3.69 0.41 -17.63
CA ASP A 312 -2.30 0.86 -17.60
C ASP A 312 -1.66 0.69 -16.22
N ILE A 313 -2.38 0.99 -15.13
CA ILE A 313 -1.87 0.83 -13.75
C ILE A 313 -1.58 -0.65 -13.45
N ILE A 314 -2.47 -1.55 -13.86
CA ILE A 314 -2.28 -3.00 -13.64
C ILE A 314 -1.11 -3.51 -14.47
N CYS A 315 -1.05 -3.17 -15.75
CA CYS A 315 0.07 -3.57 -16.61
C CYS A 315 1.40 -3.02 -16.11
N ASP A 316 1.42 -1.78 -15.61
CA ASP A 316 2.60 -1.15 -15.02
C ASP A 316 3.09 -1.90 -13.78
N LEU A 317 2.19 -2.32 -12.88
CA LEU A 317 2.54 -3.14 -11.73
C LEU A 317 3.14 -4.48 -12.15
N VAL A 318 2.56 -5.16 -13.15
CA VAL A 318 3.12 -6.42 -13.68
C VAL A 318 4.48 -6.19 -14.35
N SER A 319 4.68 -5.05 -15.01
CA SER A 319 5.97 -4.68 -15.58
C SER A 319 7.04 -4.45 -14.51
N ILE A 320 6.70 -3.76 -13.41
CA ILE A 320 7.59 -3.57 -12.26
C ILE A 320 7.91 -4.92 -11.61
N LEU A 321 6.89 -5.77 -11.41
CA LEU A 321 7.04 -7.12 -10.88
C LEU A 321 8.05 -7.93 -11.70
N ARG A 322 7.95 -7.89 -13.04
CA ARG A 322 8.90 -8.55 -13.94
C ARG A 322 10.32 -7.98 -13.83
N THR A 323 10.44 -6.66 -13.77
CA THR A 323 11.73 -5.96 -13.65
C THR A 323 12.43 -6.32 -12.35
N ILE A 324 11.66 -6.46 -11.26
CA ILE A 324 12.16 -6.93 -9.98
C ILE A 324 12.54 -8.40 -10.08
N ALA A 325 11.66 -9.27 -10.60
CA ALA A 325 11.90 -10.70 -10.71
C ALA A 325 13.15 -11.08 -11.52
N SER A 326 13.61 -10.21 -12.43
CA SER A 326 14.83 -10.42 -13.23
C SER A 326 16.13 -10.02 -12.50
N ARG A 327 16.08 -9.52 -11.26
CA ARG A 327 17.26 -9.14 -10.46
C ARG A 327 17.65 -10.23 -9.49
N ASP A 328 18.93 -10.26 -9.11
CA ASP A 328 19.52 -11.32 -8.28
C ASP A 328 18.85 -11.46 -6.89
N ASP A 329 18.46 -10.33 -6.29
CA ASP A 329 17.73 -10.26 -5.00
C ASP A 329 16.23 -10.01 -5.19
N GLY A 330 15.77 -10.05 -6.44
CA GLY A 330 14.44 -9.64 -6.84
C GLY A 330 13.32 -10.52 -6.32
N ALA A 331 13.56 -11.83 -6.24
CA ALA A 331 12.54 -12.83 -5.89
C ALA A 331 11.80 -12.47 -4.59
N TYR A 332 12.50 -11.94 -3.59
CA TYR A 332 11.90 -11.54 -2.32
C TYR A 332 10.92 -10.36 -2.47
N TRP A 333 11.31 -9.34 -3.24
CA TRP A 333 10.53 -8.11 -3.39
C TRP A 333 9.34 -8.25 -4.34
N THR A 334 9.33 -9.29 -5.19
CA THR A 334 8.19 -9.59 -6.07
C THR A 334 6.88 -9.72 -5.29
N THR A 335 6.92 -10.34 -4.12
CA THR A 335 5.77 -10.50 -3.22
C THR A 335 5.10 -9.18 -2.87
N GLY A 336 5.86 -8.12 -2.59
CA GLY A 336 5.30 -6.80 -2.25
C GLY A 336 4.46 -6.23 -3.39
N VAL A 337 4.97 -6.25 -4.62
CA VAL A 337 4.23 -5.75 -5.79
C VAL A 337 3.03 -6.65 -6.11
N ALA A 338 3.19 -7.97 -5.98
CA ALA A 338 2.12 -8.92 -6.21
C ALA A 338 0.96 -8.75 -5.20
N LEU A 339 1.25 -8.39 -3.95
CA LEU A 339 0.24 -8.02 -2.95
C LEU A 339 -0.52 -6.75 -3.32
N ILE A 340 0.14 -5.74 -3.89
CA ILE A 340 -0.56 -4.53 -4.39
C ILE A 340 -1.59 -4.94 -5.44
N VAL A 341 -1.18 -5.78 -6.39
CA VAL A 341 -2.06 -6.27 -7.47
C VAL A 341 -3.24 -7.05 -6.90
N ALA A 342 -2.98 -8.01 -6.00
CA ALA A 342 -4.03 -8.79 -5.34
C ALA A 342 -4.99 -7.91 -4.52
N THR A 343 -4.47 -6.92 -3.80
CA THR A 343 -5.28 -5.94 -3.04
C THR A 343 -6.22 -5.16 -3.96
N ILE A 344 -5.72 -4.74 -5.14
CA ILE A 344 -6.55 -4.05 -6.13
C ILE A 344 -7.66 -4.97 -6.63
N TRP A 345 -7.39 -6.26 -6.88
CA TRP A 345 -8.44 -7.21 -7.29
C TRP A 345 -9.54 -7.36 -6.24
N VAL A 346 -9.14 -7.49 -4.98
CA VAL A 346 -10.08 -7.63 -3.86
C VAL A 346 -10.92 -6.37 -3.68
N SER A 347 -10.36 -5.19 -3.97
CA SER A 347 -11.04 -3.91 -3.85
C SER A 347 -11.87 -3.54 -5.08
N ALA A 348 -11.55 -4.11 -6.24
CA ALA A 348 -12.21 -3.80 -7.51
C ALA A 348 -13.66 -4.26 -7.51
N ARG A 349 -14.51 -3.52 -8.23
CA ARG A 349 -15.93 -3.88 -8.39
C ARG A 349 -16.19 -4.91 -9.50
N ASP A 350 -15.19 -5.23 -10.30
CA ASP A 350 -15.30 -6.17 -11.42
C ASP A 350 -14.02 -6.99 -11.63
N GLU A 351 -14.12 -8.00 -12.47
CA GLU A 351 -13.08 -9.00 -12.76
C GLU A 351 -12.04 -8.53 -13.80
N ARG A 352 -12.23 -7.34 -14.40
CA ARG A 352 -11.32 -6.82 -15.43
C ARG A 352 -9.85 -6.71 -14.97
N PRO A 353 -9.53 -6.27 -13.74
CA PRO A 353 -8.15 -6.03 -13.33
C PRO A 353 -7.34 -7.32 -13.22
N ILE A 354 -7.96 -8.41 -12.75
CA ILE A 354 -7.32 -9.72 -12.71
C ILE A 354 -7.13 -10.27 -14.13
N VAL A 355 -8.11 -10.09 -15.03
CA VAL A 355 -7.97 -10.47 -16.45
C VAL A 355 -6.80 -9.74 -17.11
N TRP A 356 -6.66 -8.42 -16.87
CA TRP A 356 -5.56 -7.62 -17.40
C TRP A 356 -4.20 -8.08 -16.86
N ALA A 357 -4.10 -8.33 -15.55
CA ALA A 357 -2.87 -8.80 -14.93
C ALA A 357 -2.43 -10.18 -15.47
N LEU A 358 -3.36 -11.13 -15.55
CA LEU A 358 -3.10 -12.47 -16.08
C LEU A 358 -2.60 -12.40 -17.53
N ARG A 359 -3.26 -11.61 -18.38
CA ARG A 359 -2.83 -11.38 -19.77
C ARG A 359 -1.49 -10.67 -19.88
N ALA A 360 -1.15 -9.82 -18.92
CA ALA A 360 0.15 -9.18 -18.85
C ALA A 360 1.27 -10.11 -18.34
N GLY A 361 0.98 -11.40 -18.08
CA GLY A 361 1.95 -12.40 -17.64
C GLY A 361 2.17 -12.43 -16.12
N PHE A 362 1.17 -12.06 -15.32
CA PHE A 362 1.28 -12.09 -13.85
C PHE A 362 1.43 -13.51 -13.29
N LEU A 363 0.69 -14.50 -13.83
CA LEU A 363 0.65 -15.84 -13.23
C LEU A 363 2.02 -16.54 -13.20
N PRO A 364 2.82 -16.59 -14.30
CA PRO A 364 4.16 -17.17 -14.25
C PRO A 364 5.07 -16.48 -13.23
N LEU A 365 4.97 -15.15 -13.09
CA LEU A 365 5.72 -14.39 -12.10
C LEU A 365 5.31 -14.79 -10.68
N ALA A 366 4.00 -14.92 -10.42
CA ALA A 366 3.48 -15.34 -9.13
C ALA A 366 3.90 -16.78 -8.77
N LEU A 367 3.93 -17.69 -9.73
CA LEU A 367 4.40 -19.07 -9.51
C LEU A 367 5.90 -19.14 -9.22
N GLY A 368 6.69 -18.22 -9.75
CA GLY A 368 8.13 -18.10 -9.47
C GLY A 368 8.49 -17.43 -8.14
N MET A 369 7.51 -16.89 -7.40
CA MET A 369 7.77 -16.25 -6.10
C MET A 369 8.19 -17.27 -5.03
N PRO A 370 8.93 -16.85 -3.99
CA PRO A 370 9.24 -17.70 -2.84
C PRO A 370 7.98 -18.28 -2.19
N GLU A 371 8.07 -19.54 -1.74
CA GLU A 371 6.98 -20.22 -1.04
C GLU A 371 6.71 -19.55 0.31
N THR A 372 5.74 -18.65 0.32
CA THR A 372 5.38 -17.81 1.46
C THR A 372 3.87 -17.80 1.62
N GLY A 373 3.37 -17.44 2.81
CA GLY A 373 1.94 -17.28 3.03
C GLY A 373 1.30 -16.27 2.06
N GLN A 374 2.05 -15.24 1.63
CA GLN A 374 1.54 -14.25 0.67
C GLN A 374 1.36 -14.83 -0.73
N LYS A 375 2.28 -15.67 -1.20
CA LYS A 375 2.12 -16.38 -2.46
C LYS A 375 0.82 -17.19 -2.46
N ALA A 376 0.57 -17.96 -1.41
CA ALA A 376 -0.68 -18.71 -1.26
C ALA A 376 -1.91 -17.78 -1.32
N THR A 377 -1.92 -16.66 -0.59
CA THR A 377 -3.02 -15.69 -0.62
C THR A 377 -3.26 -15.11 -2.03
N ILE A 378 -2.21 -14.82 -2.78
CA ILE A 378 -2.30 -14.29 -4.14
C ILE A 378 -2.89 -15.36 -5.08
N LEU A 379 -2.43 -16.60 -4.99
CA LEU A 379 -2.94 -17.71 -5.81
C LEU A 379 -4.39 -18.04 -5.45
N GLU A 380 -4.75 -18.03 -4.17
CA GLU A 380 -6.14 -18.16 -3.71
C GLU A 380 -7.03 -17.04 -4.24
N ALA A 381 -6.55 -15.80 -4.32
CA ALA A 381 -7.29 -14.71 -4.92
C ALA A 381 -7.56 -14.95 -6.43
N ILE A 382 -6.61 -15.56 -7.15
CA ILE A 382 -6.81 -15.96 -8.55
C ILE A 382 -7.86 -17.07 -8.64
N LEU A 383 -7.70 -18.14 -7.86
CA LEU A 383 -8.65 -19.26 -7.81
C LEU A 383 -10.06 -18.81 -7.46
N GLY A 384 -10.17 -17.96 -6.43
CA GLY A 384 -11.41 -17.39 -5.96
C GLY A 384 -12.15 -16.59 -7.03
N ASN A 385 -11.45 -16.09 -8.06
CA ASN A 385 -12.03 -15.37 -9.20
C ASN A 385 -12.21 -16.23 -10.46
N ALA A 386 -11.73 -17.48 -10.46
CA ALA A 386 -11.84 -18.40 -11.60
C ALA A 386 -13.28 -18.94 -11.81
N TYR A 387 -14.30 -18.38 -11.17
CA TYR A 387 -15.70 -18.57 -11.56
C TYR A 387 -16.14 -17.65 -12.69
N HIS A 388 -15.40 -16.57 -12.92
CA HIS A 388 -15.65 -15.67 -14.03
C HIS A 388 -15.06 -16.24 -15.32
N VAL A 389 -15.89 -16.40 -16.34
CA VAL A 389 -15.49 -16.91 -17.66
C VAL A 389 -14.31 -16.13 -18.25
N ARG A 390 -14.28 -14.80 -18.06
CA ARG A 390 -13.17 -13.96 -18.58
C ARG A 390 -11.84 -14.26 -17.88
N VAL A 391 -11.88 -14.60 -16.59
CA VAL A 391 -10.69 -14.99 -15.80
C VAL A 391 -10.22 -16.36 -16.26
N LEU A 392 -11.12 -17.33 -16.40
CA LEU A 392 -10.78 -18.66 -16.95
C LEU A 392 -10.13 -18.57 -18.34
N ARG A 393 -10.67 -17.74 -19.24
CA ARG A 393 -10.06 -17.47 -20.56
C ARG A 393 -8.67 -16.83 -20.45
N ALA A 394 -8.45 -15.97 -19.46
CA ALA A 394 -7.15 -15.35 -19.25
C ALA A 394 -6.12 -16.31 -18.63
N LEU A 395 -6.58 -17.28 -17.83
CA LEU A 395 -5.75 -18.37 -17.30
C LEU A 395 -5.36 -19.39 -18.38
N SER A 396 -6.24 -19.58 -19.36
CA SER A 396 -6.10 -20.57 -20.44
C SER A 396 -5.77 -19.89 -21.78
N LEU A 397 -4.74 -19.04 -21.80
CA LEU A 397 -4.35 -18.29 -23.00
C LEU A 397 -4.03 -19.21 -24.20
N ASP A 398 -3.41 -20.36 -23.94
CA ASP A 398 -3.07 -21.37 -24.95
C ASP A 398 -3.98 -22.62 -24.89
N GLY A 399 -5.15 -22.51 -24.26
CA GLY A 399 -6.04 -23.66 -24.01
C GLY A 399 -5.58 -24.59 -22.89
N GLN A 400 -4.39 -24.35 -22.31
CA GLN A 400 -3.84 -25.07 -21.16
C GLN A 400 -3.79 -24.17 -19.93
N ILE A 401 -4.05 -24.73 -18.75
CA ILE A 401 -3.85 -24.05 -17.47
C ILE A 401 -2.49 -24.52 -16.93
N PRO A 402 -1.58 -23.62 -16.54
CA PRO A 402 -0.39 -24.01 -15.81
C PRO A 402 -0.80 -24.67 -14.49
N ALA A 403 -0.11 -25.74 -14.07
CA ALA A 403 -0.28 -26.28 -12.73
C ALA A 403 0.01 -25.18 -11.71
N ILE A 404 -1.00 -24.79 -10.92
CA ILE A 404 -0.88 -23.67 -9.97
C ILE A 404 -0.39 -24.20 -8.62
N PHE A 405 -0.83 -25.40 -8.25
CA PHE A 405 -0.43 -26.09 -7.03
C PHE A 405 0.16 -27.44 -7.42
N PRO A 406 1.50 -27.60 -7.41
CA PRO A 406 2.10 -28.90 -7.70
C PRO A 406 1.50 -29.93 -6.75
N SER A 407 0.74 -30.86 -7.31
CA SER A 407 0.04 -31.89 -6.54
C SER A 407 1.07 -32.67 -5.74
N ARG A 408 0.93 -32.72 -4.41
CA ARG A 408 1.79 -33.61 -3.63
C ARG A 408 1.38 -35.05 -3.92
N PRO A 409 2.34 -35.98 -4.03
CA PRO A 409 2.01 -37.40 -4.20
C PRO A 409 1.08 -37.85 -3.06
N GLY A 410 -0.15 -38.27 -3.40
CA GLY A 410 -1.15 -38.74 -2.43
C GLY A 410 -2.31 -37.77 -2.14
N ASP A 411 -2.30 -36.54 -2.66
CA ASP A 411 -3.44 -35.64 -2.53
C ASP A 411 -4.63 -36.13 -3.36
N ASN A 412 -5.84 -36.02 -2.81
CA ASN A 412 -7.05 -36.40 -3.52
C ASN A 412 -7.26 -35.44 -4.73
N PRO A 413 -7.33 -35.96 -5.96
CA PRO A 413 -7.50 -35.14 -7.15
C PRO A 413 -8.82 -34.37 -7.16
N PHE A 414 -9.82 -34.71 -6.34
CA PHE A 414 -11.07 -33.93 -6.25
C PHE A 414 -11.02 -32.80 -5.21
N THR A 415 -9.95 -32.73 -4.40
CA THR A 415 -9.72 -31.64 -3.46
C THR A 415 -8.61 -30.70 -3.88
N SER A 416 -7.82 -31.05 -4.90
CA SER A 416 -6.80 -30.16 -5.43
C SER A 416 -7.43 -29.01 -6.21
N SER A 417 -7.03 -27.78 -5.91
CA SER A 417 -7.49 -26.58 -6.61
C SER A 417 -7.28 -26.66 -8.13
N ASP A 418 -6.24 -27.37 -8.56
CA ASP A 418 -5.87 -27.56 -9.96
C ASP A 418 -6.89 -28.41 -10.72
N ALA A 419 -7.33 -29.55 -10.16
CA ALA A 419 -8.35 -30.36 -10.83
C ALA A 419 -9.71 -29.66 -10.89
N TRP A 420 -10.02 -28.84 -9.89
CA TRP A 420 -11.20 -27.99 -9.92
C TRP A 420 -11.12 -26.94 -11.05
N LEU A 421 -9.94 -26.33 -11.25
CA LEU A 421 -9.70 -25.39 -12.36
C LEU A 421 -9.80 -26.08 -13.73
N GLU A 422 -9.16 -27.25 -13.88
CA GLU A 422 -9.21 -28.05 -15.12
C GLU A 422 -10.66 -28.42 -15.48
N CYS A 423 -11.43 -28.89 -14.49
CA CYS A 423 -12.85 -29.20 -14.66
C CYS A 423 -13.63 -27.96 -15.16
N ARG A 424 -13.35 -26.78 -14.62
CA ARG A 424 -14.01 -25.54 -15.04
C ARG A 424 -13.64 -25.09 -16.44
N VAL A 425 -12.37 -25.19 -16.81
CA VAL A 425 -11.95 -24.86 -18.19
C VAL A 425 -12.56 -25.85 -19.17
N LYS A 426 -12.62 -27.13 -18.83
CA LYS A 426 -13.32 -28.14 -19.64
C LYS A 426 -14.80 -27.77 -19.83
N LEU A 427 -15.52 -27.47 -18.75
CA LEU A 427 -16.92 -27.04 -18.82
C LEU A 427 -17.11 -25.77 -19.68
N MET A 428 -16.20 -24.80 -19.55
CA MET A 428 -16.24 -23.58 -20.36
C MET A 428 -16.02 -23.89 -21.86
N ASN A 429 -15.05 -24.74 -22.18
CA ASN A 429 -14.71 -25.11 -23.56
C ASN A 429 -15.82 -25.94 -24.21
N ASP A 430 -16.44 -26.83 -23.45
CA ASP A 430 -17.55 -27.65 -23.92
C ASP A 430 -18.79 -26.78 -24.16
N ALA A 431 -19.13 -25.87 -23.23
CA ALA A 431 -20.22 -24.92 -23.43
C ALA A 431 -19.97 -23.95 -24.60
N TYR A 432 -18.73 -23.54 -24.84
CA TYR A 432 -18.39 -22.68 -25.98
C TYR A 432 -18.53 -23.42 -27.31
N ARG A 433 -18.08 -24.68 -27.37
CA ARG A 433 -18.28 -25.55 -28.54
C ARG A 433 -19.77 -25.73 -28.84
N ASP A 434 -20.58 -26.04 -27.83
CA ASP A 434 -22.03 -26.19 -28.00
C ASP A 434 -22.71 -24.93 -28.57
N ILE A 435 -22.25 -23.72 -28.18
CA ILE A 435 -22.74 -22.44 -28.72
C ILE A 435 -22.27 -22.21 -30.16
N CYS A 436 -21.00 -22.49 -30.46
CA CYS A 436 -20.42 -22.30 -31.78
C CYS A 436 -20.93 -23.31 -32.81
N ASP A 437 -21.24 -24.53 -32.39
CA ASP A 437 -21.79 -25.57 -33.27
C ASP A 437 -23.29 -25.37 -33.54
N ASN A 438 -23.98 -24.54 -32.74
CA ASN A 438 -25.41 -24.24 -32.86
C ASN A 438 -25.68 -22.74 -33.10
N VAL A 439 -25.01 -22.13 -34.08
CA VAL A 439 -25.15 -20.68 -34.40
C VAL A 439 -26.61 -20.30 -34.75
N GLU A 440 -27.40 -21.22 -35.33
CA GLU A 440 -28.81 -20.98 -35.66
C GLU A 440 -29.74 -20.85 -34.44
N TYR A 441 -29.28 -21.22 -33.23
CA TYR A 441 -30.11 -21.26 -32.02
C TYR A 441 -29.67 -20.32 -30.90
N ILE A 442 -28.71 -19.41 -31.13
CA ILE A 442 -28.08 -18.62 -30.05
C ILE A 442 -29.11 -17.84 -29.21
N TYR A 443 -30.20 -17.35 -29.81
CA TYR A 443 -31.26 -16.66 -29.05
C TYR A 443 -32.12 -17.63 -28.21
N ASP A 444 -32.49 -18.79 -28.75
CA ASP A 444 -33.35 -19.76 -28.06
C ASP A 444 -32.58 -20.58 -27.02
N ALA A 445 -31.31 -20.90 -27.27
CA ALA A 445 -30.46 -21.70 -26.39
C ALA A 445 -29.99 -20.92 -25.14
N VAL A 446 -29.72 -19.61 -25.28
CA VAL A 446 -29.41 -18.74 -24.14
C VAL A 446 -30.64 -18.56 -23.27
N LEU A 447 -31.81 -18.34 -23.88
CA LEU A 447 -33.09 -18.23 -23.17
C LEU A 447 -33.47 -19.55 -22.47
N ALA A 448 -33.28 -20.69 -23.14
CA ALA A 448 -33.52 -22.02 -22.59
C ALA A 448 -32.55 -22.39 -21.45
N SER A 449 -31.27 -22.02 -21.56
CA SER A 449 -30.28 -22.24 -20.49
C SER A 449 -30.58 -21.37 -19.27
N MET A 450 -30.97 -20.10 -19.47
CA MET A 450 -31.40 -19.23 -18.36
C MET A 450 -32.67 -19.78 -17.68
N LEU A 451 -33.65 -20.27 -18.45
CA LEU A 451 -34.86 -20.91 -17.93
C LEU A 451 -34.57 -22.23 -17.21
N HIS A 452 -33.60 -23.02 -17.68
CA HIS A 452 -33.20 -24.27 -17.04
C HIS A 452 -32.52 -24.01 -15.68
N ILE A 453 -31.61 -23.03 -15.61
CA ILE A 453 -30.95 -22.62 -14.37
C ILE A 453 -31.99 -22.06 -13.39
N ALA A 454 -32.90 -21.19 -13.86
CA ALA A 454 -34.00 -20.67 -13.03
C ALA A 454 -34.90 -21.80 -12.47
N ARG A 455 -35.27 -22.78 -13.30
CA ARG A 455 -36.02 -23.97 -12.84
C ARG A 455 -35.26 -24.80 -11.81
N LYS A 456 -33.96 -25.00 -12.00
CA LYS A 456 -33.13 -25.79 -11.07
C LYS A 456 -33.04 -25.10 -9.71
N ILE A 457 -32.86 -23.77 -9.70
CA ILE A 457 -32.87 -22.95 -8.48
C ILE A 457 -34.25 -22.98 -7.81
N ALA A 458 -35.33 -22.84 -8.59
CA ALA A 458 -36.70 -22.92 -8.07
C ALA A 458 -36.98 -24.28 -7.40
N ASN A 459 -36.58 -25.38 -8.04
CA ASN A 459 -36.75 -26.73 -7.50
C ASN A 459 -35.93 -26.97 -6.23
N GLU A 460 -34.71 -26.45 -6.15
CA GLU A 460 -33.91 -26.51 -4.93
C GLU A 460 -34.55 -25.70 -3.79
N LEU A 461 -35.07 -24.51 -4.08
CA LEU A 461 -35.76 -23.67 -3.11
C LEU A 461 -37.07 -24.31 -2.62
N ILE A 462 -37.83 -24.94 -3.51
CA ILE A 462 -39.02 -25.72 -3.17
C ILE A 462 -38.64 -26.91 -2.28
N GLY A 463 -37.59 -27.65 -2.64
CA GLY A 463 -37.07 -28.78 -1.87
C GLY A 463 -36.58 -28.39 -0.48
N ARG A 464 -35.99 -27.21 -0.31
CA ARG A 464 -35.60 -26.68 1.02
C ARG A 464 -36.81 -26.25 1.84
N ARG A 465 -37.86 -25.73 1.18
CA ARG A 465 -39.10 -25.31 1.85
C ARG A 465 -39.87 -26.51 2.38
N THR A 466 -40.04 -27.56 1.58
CA THR A 466 -40.70 -28.81 1.97
C THR A 466 -39.96 -29.52 3.11
N ARG A 467 -38.62 -29.55 3.09
CA ARG A 467 -37.83 -30.08 4.21
C ARG A 467 -38.02 -29.27 5.51
N LYS A 468 -38.15 -27.93 5.41
CA LYS A 468 -38.42 -27.08 6.59
C LYS A 468 -39.83 -27.28 7.15
N THR A 469 -40.85 -27.49 6.30
CA THR A 469 -42.21 -27.81 6.78
C THR A 469 -42.26 -29.20 7.41
N ALA A 470 -41.68 -30.22 6.78
CA ALA A 470 -41.60 -31.57 7.34
C ALA A 470 -40.84 -31.62 8.69
N ALA A 471 -39.78 -30.80 8.84
CA ALA A 471 -39.06 -30.67 10.10
C ALA A 471 -39.86 -29.96 11.21
N ARG A 472 -40.81 -29.08 10.86
CA ARG A 472 -41.72 -28.45 11.82
C ARG A 472 -42.85 -29.38 12.25
N GLU A 473 -43.40 -30.15 11.32
CA GLU A 473 -44.43 -31.17 11.61
C GLU A 473 -43.88 -32.27 12.53
N ARG A 474 -42.64 -32.72 12.32
CA ARG A 474 -41.97 -33.68 13.22
C ARG A 474 -41.72 -33.15 14.64
N LYS A 475 -41.64 -31.82 14.81
CA LYS A 475 -41.49 -31.20 16.14
C LYS A 475 -42.83 -30.92 16.85
N GLY A 476 -43.96 -31.04 16.14
CA GLY A 476 -45.31 -30.84 16.68
C GLY A 476 -46.04 -32.12 17.12
N HIS A 477 -45.39 -33.28 17.07
CA HIS A 477 -45.95 -34.58 17.51
C HIS A 477 -45.21 -35.18 18.72
N VAL A 478 -44.46 -34.33 19.44
CA VAL A 478 -43.94 -34.67 20.77
C VAL A 478 -44.61 -33.73 21.78
N THR A 479 -45.84 -34.06 22.14
CA THR A 479 -46.56 -33.60 23.34
C THR A 479 -47.52 -34.70 23.76
#